data_AF-A0A7J9R2L1-F1
#
_entry.id   AF-A0A7J9R2L1-F1
#
_cell.length_a   1.000
_cell.length_b   1.000
_cell.length_c   1.000
_cell.angle_alpha   90.00
_cell.angle_beta   90.00
_cell.angle_gamma   90.00
#
_symmetry.space_group_name_H-M   'P 1'
#
loop_
_entity.id
_entity.type
_entity.pdbx_description
1 polymer ?
#
loop_
_entity_poly.entity_id
_entity_poly.type
_entity_poly.pdbx_seq_one_letter_code
_entity_poly.pdbx_strand_id
1 'polypeptide(L)'
;KELKSVVNLDYELQADTGVEVEELTPQRLDEILKPVKDEIESGGPAPPTLKKEEDKPIADLASKIFPDLNETLEAIALDGDQKEIFKVPISEVVSKLSTQTGIKYLLLDGIITQRLLEGAKNAGIECVIGHRVAKLSNSDGLTLKTFGDLGVA
;
A
#
# COMPACT_ATOMS: atom_id res chain seq x y z
N LYS A 1 6.72 -24.94 -2.96
CA LYS A 1 5.52 -24.17 -2.52
C LYS A 1 4.83 -23.69 -3.78
N GLU A 2 3.61 -24.12 -4.02
CA GLU A 2 2.81 -23.71 -5.18
C GLU A 2 2.40 -22.24 -5.02
N LEU A 3 2.39 -21.45 -6.10
CA LEU A 3 2.04 -20.03 -6.04
C LEU A 3 0.65 -19.80 -5.42
N LYS A 4 -0.30 -20.70 -5.68
CA LYS A 4 -1.66 -20.66 -5.08
C LYS A 4 -1.66 -20.66 -3.54
N SER A 5 -0.58 -21.14 -2.91
CA SER A 5 -0.48 -21.19 -1.44
C SER A 5 0.13 -19.93 -0.82
N VAL A 6 0.65 -18.99 -1.63
CA VAL A 6 1.30 -17.75 -1.15
C VAL A 6 0.58 -16.47 -1.58
N VAL A 7 -0.47 -16.56 -2.40
CA VAL A 7 -1.23 -15.39 -2.87
C VAL A 7 -2.74 -15.59 -2.72
N ASN A 8 -3.43 -14.50 -2.42
CA ASN A 8 -4.89 -14.42 -2.39
C ASN A 8 -5.37 -14.07 -3.81
N LEU A 9 -6.23 -14.89 -4.41
CA LEU A 9 -6.77 -14.69 -5.76
C LEU A 9 -8.19 -14.14 -5.67
N ASP A 10 -8.46 -13.03 -6.36
CA ASP A 10 -9.78 -12.40 -6.38
C ASP A 10 -10.75 -13.15 -7.31
N TYR A 11 -10.27 -13.58 -8.48
CA TYR A 11 -11.04 -14.35 -9.45
C TYR A 11 -10.17 -15.39 -10.16
N GLU A 12 -10.74 -16.57 -10.41
CA GLU A 12 -10.16 -17.60 -11.29
C GLU A 12 -11.20 -17.96 -12.34
N LEU A 13 -10.89 -17.72 -13.61
CA LEU A 13 -11.70 -18.12 -14.75
C LEU A 13 -10.90 -19.08 -15.63
N GLN A 14 -11.58 -20.09 -16.17
CA GLN A 14 -10.96 -21.15 -16.97
C GLN A 14 -11.72 -21.32 -18.29
N ALA A 15 -11.03 -21.85 -19.30
CA ALA A 15 -11.65 -22.24 -20.56
C ALA A 15 -12.59 -23.44 -20.37
N ASP A 16 -13.43 -23.70 -21.38
CA ASP A 16 -14.26 -24.90 -21.41
C ASP A 16 -13.38 -26.18 -21.36
N THR A 17 -13.89 -27.24 -20.75
CA THR A 17 -13.14 -28.47 -20.53
C THR A 17 -12.68 -29.09 -21.86
N GLY A 18 -11.36 -29.24 -22.03
CA GLY A 18 -10.77 -29.82 -23.23
C GLY A 18 -10.56 -28.84 -24.40
N VAL A 19 -10.72 -27.54 -24.16
CA VAL A 19 -10.42 -26.48 -25.13
C VAL A 19 -9.26 -25.64 -24.60
N GLU A 20 -8.24 -25.39 -25.43
CA GLU A 20 -7.14 -24.52 -25.03
C GLU A 20 -7.57 -23.04 -25.05
N VAL A 21 -6.93 -22.21 -24.20
CA VAL A 21 -7.24 -20.77 -24.13
C VAL A 21 -7.05 -20.05 -25.47
N GLU A 22 -6.14 -20.55 -26.31
CA GLU A 22 -5.85 -20.01 -27.65
C GLU A 22 -6.93 -20.40 -28.68
N GLU A 23 -7.74 -21.41 -28.40
CA GLU A 23 -8.79 -21.92 -29.29
C GLU A 23 -10.19 -21.32 -28.99
N LEU A 24 -10.28 -20.46 -27.96
CA LEU A 24 -11.52 -19.79 -27.60
C LEU A 24 -11.96 -18.81 -28.69
N THR A 25 -13.24 -18.88 -29.06
CA THR A 25 -13.83 -17.85 -29.92
C THR A 25 -14.01 -16.55 -29.14
N PRO A 26 -13.93 -15.37 -29.79
CA PRO A 26 -14.11 -14.08 -29.12
C PRO A 26 -15.47 -13.96 -28.40
N GLN A 27 -16.52 -14.59 -28.94
CA GLN A 27 -17.84 -14.62 -28.33
C GLN A 27 -17.82 -15.44 -27.03
N ARG A 28 -17.15 -16.60 -27.04
CA ARG A 28 -17.06 -17.46 -25.87
C ARG A 28 -16.21 -16.84 -24.76
N LEU A 29 -15.13 -16.16 -25.13
CA LEU A 29 -14.31 -15.40 -24.20
C LEU A 29 -15.11 -14.30 -23.49
N ASP A 30 -15.94 -13.55 -24.23
CA ASP A 30 -16.83 -12.54 -23.67
C ASP A 30 -17.84 -13.15 -22.69
N GLU A 31 -18.41 -14.32 -23.01
CA GLU A 31 -19.31 -15.05 -22.09
C GLU A 31 -18.64 -15.48 -20.79
N ILE A 32 -17.39 -15.97 -20.85
CA ILE A 32 -16.63 -16.39 -19.67
C ILE A 32 -16.26 -15.19 -18.80
N LEU A 33 -15.92 -14.04 -19.42
CA LEU A 33 -15.54 -12.82 -18.71
C LEU A 33 -16.74 -11.99 -18.22
N LYS A 34 -17.91 -12.14 -18.83
CA LYS A 34 -19.14 -11.41 -18.51
C LYS A 34 -19.53 -11.38 -17.03
N PRO A 35 -19.56 -12.49 -16.27
CA PRO A 35 -19.97 -12.45 -14.87
C PRO A 35 -19.03 -11.59 -14.03
N VAL A 36 -17.71 -11.67 -14.26
CA VAL A 36 -16.72 -10.83 -13.56
C VAL A 36 -16.84 -9.38 -14.00
N LYS A 37 -17.07 -9.14 -15.29
CA LYS A 37 -17.26 -7.79 -15.82
C LYS A 37 -18.51 -7.13 -15.23
N ASP A 38 -19.63 -7.84 -15.18
CA ASP A 38 -20.89 -7.35 -14.63
C ASP A 38 -20.79 -7.14 -13.11
N GLU A 39 -20.08 -8.01 -12.39
CA GLU A 39 -19.72 -7.75 -10.99
C GLU A 39 -18.86 -6.48 -10.86
N ILE A 40 -17.81 -6.29 -11.66
CA ILE A 40 -16.98 -5.06 -11.59
C ILE A 40 -17.80 -3.79 -11.93
N GLU A 41 -18.70 -3.86 -12.91
CA GLU A 41 -19.52 -2.73 -13.37
C GLU A 41 -20.71 -2.42 -12.42
N SER A 42 -21.26 -3.43 -11.74
CA SER A 42 -22.39 -3.28 -10.80
C SER A 42 -21.97 -2.95 -9.36
N GLY A 43 -20.67 -2.85 -9.08
CA GLY A 43 -20.14 -2.51 -7.76
C GLY A 43 -19.70 -3.72 -6.92
N GLY A 44 -19.52 -4.88 -7.55
CA GLY A 44 -18.71 -5.99 -7.05
C GLY A 44 -17.28 -5.53 -6.69
N PRO A 45 -16.51 -6.37 -5.98
CA PRO A 45 -15.36 -5.92 -5.22
C PRO A 45 -14.47 -5.11 -6.13
N ALA A 46 -14.35 -3.81 -5.80
CA ALA A 46 -13.43 -2.91 -6.44
C ALA A 46 -12.08 -3.63 -6.58
N PRO A 47 -11.25 -3.33 -7.61
CA PRO A 47 -9.83 -3.71 -7.56
C PRO A 47 -9.35 -3.45 -6.14
N PRO A 48 -8.54 -4.33 -5.50
CA PRO A 48 -8.18 -4.22 -4.09
C PRO A 48 -7.41 -2.92 -3.85
N THR A 49 -8.15 -1.83 -3.87
CA THR A 49 -7.90 -0.60 -3.20
C THR A 49 -8.00 -1.07 -1.77
N LEU A 50 -6.86 -1.04 -1.10
CA LEU A 50 -6.77 -1.14 0.34
C LEU A 50 -7.52 0.08 0.93
N LYS A 51 -8.83 0.17 0.68
CA LYS A 51 -9.78 1.04 1.37
C LYS A 51 -10.14 0.30 2.65
N LYS A 52 -9.15 0.12 3.52
CA LYS A 52 -9.48 -0.03 4.93
C LYS A 52 -10.18 1.25 5.32
N GLU A 53 -11.34 1.12 5.92
CA GLU A 53 -12.13 2.24 6.45
C GLU A 53 -11.35 3.05 7.53
N GLU A 54 -10.21 2.52 7.99
CA GLU A 54 -9.17 3.14 8.81
C GLU A 54 -8.26 4.15 8.08
N ASP A 55 -8.23 4.18 6.74
CA ASP A 55 -7.34 5.08 5.98
C ASP A 55 -7.87 6.52 5.85
N LYS A 56 -9.15 6.78 6.15
CA LYS A 56 -9.71 8.15 6.11
C LYS A 56 -8.95 9.14 6.99
N PRO A 57 -8.66 8.87 8.27
CA PRO A 57 -7.85 9.77 9.10
C PRO A 57 -6.41 9.90 8.58
N ILE A 58 -5.84 8.83 8.02
CA ILE A 58 -4.46 8.82 7.51
C ILE A 58 -4.34 9.66 6.24
N ALA A 59 -5.32 9.56 5.33
CA ALA A 59 -5.37 10.35 4.10
C ALA A 59 -5.63 11.84 4.38
N ASP A 60 -6.49 12.17 5.35
CA ASP A 60 -6.74 13.56 5.76
C ASP A 60 -5.48 14.17 6.40
N LEU A 61 -4.79 13.40 7.24
CA LEU A 61 -3.55 13.81 7.88
C LEU A 61 -2.41 13.95 6.87
N ALA A 62 -2.27 12.98 5.96
CA ALA A 62 -1.35 13.08 4.84
C ALA A 62 -1.67 14.30 3.97
N SER A 63 -2.93 14.61 3.69
CA SER A 63 -3.32 15.80 2.92
C SER A 63 -2.96 17.12 3.60
N LYS A 64 -3.01 17.17 4.93
CA LYS A 64 -2.57 18.34 5.71
C LYS A 64 -1.07 18.48 5.76
N ILE A 65 -0.35 17.37 5.91
CA ILE A 65 1.11 17.34 6.09
C ILE A 65 1.83 17.43 4.74
N PHE A 66 1.27 16.85 3.69
CA PHE A 66 1.87 16.78 2.36
C PHE A 66 2.34 18.14 1.83
N PRO A 67 1.57 19.24 1.86
CA PRO A 67 2.09 20.53 1.40
C PRO A 67 3.30 21.05 2.19
N ASP A 68 3.42 20.72 3.48
CA ASP A 68 4.56 21.07 4.34
C ASP A 68 5.74 20.09 4.24
N LEU A 69 5.49 18.90 3.70
CA LEU A 69 6.50 17.84 3.53
C LEU A 69 7.02 17.77 2.09
N ASN A 70 6.21 18.14 1.11
CA ASN A 70 6.51 18.04 -0.31
C ASN A 70 7.71 18.93 -0.65
N GLU A 71 8.73 18.33 -1.28
CA GLU A 71 10.01 18.96 -1.64
C GLU A 71 10.90 19.36 -0.45
N THR A 72 10.63 18.86 0.76
CA THR A 72 11.45 19.14 1.96
C THR A 72 12.48 18.06 2.26
N LEU A 73 12.32 16.84 1.72
CA LEU A 73 13.13 15.66 2.09
C LEU A 73 13.09 15.35 3.60
N GLU A 74 12.01 15.74 4.26
CA GLU A 74 11.77 15.48 5.67
C GLU A 74 10.83 14.29 5.87
N ALA A 75 10.79 13.79 7.10
CA ALA A 75 9.83 12.79 7.52
C ALA A 75 9.22 13.17 8.87
N ILE A 76 7.95 12.81 9.03
CA ILE A 76 7.13 13.07 10.21
C ILE A 76 6.64 11.74 10.75
N ALA A 77 6.91 11.51 12.04
CA ALA A 77 6.44 10.37 12.80
C ALA A 77 5.24 10.77 13.66
N LEU A 78 4.21 9.93 13.66
CA LEU A 78 2.96 10.17 14.39
C LEU A 78 2.60 8.97 15.27
N ASP A 79 1.97 9.27 16.39
CA ASP A 79 1.38 8.28 17.28
C ASP A 79 -0.04 7.86 16.81
N GLY A 80 -0.64 6.88 17.48
CA GLY A 80 -2.02 6.43 17.25
C GLY A 80 -3.08 7.51 17.44
N ASP A 81 -2.78 8.54 18.22
CA ASP A 81 -3.63 9.72 18.44
C ASP A 81 -3.43 10.83 17.37
N GLN A 82 -2.75 10.52 16.24
CA GLN A 82 -2.46 11.47 15.16
C GLN A 82 -1.60 12.67 15.61
N LYS A 83 -0.83 12.48 16.68
CA LYS A 83 0.05 13.50 17.24
C LYS A 83 1.46 13.34 16.69
N GLU A 84 2.04 14.42 16.19
CA GLU A 84 3.43 14.47 15.75
C GLU A 84 4.37 14.20 16.93
N ILE A 85 5.13 13.12 16.82
CA ILE A 85 6.17 12.75 17.79
C ILE A 85 7.45 13.51 17.45
N PHE A 86 7.83 13.50 16.17
CA PHE A 86 8.96 14.27 15.66
C PHE A 86 8.87 14.52 14.15
N LYS A 87 9.55 15.60 13.72
CA LYS A 87 9.83 15.93 12.33
C LYS A 87 11.35 16.05 12.17
N VAL A 88 11.94 15.26 11.27
CA VAL A 88 13.40 15.26 11.00
C VAL A 88 13.69 14.99 9.52
N PRO A 89 14.85 15.43 8.99
CA PRO A 89 15.28 15.07 7.65
C PRO A 89 15.42 13.55 7.48
N ILE A 90 15.17 13.03 6.28
CA ILE A 90 15.24 11.58 5.96
C ILE A 90 16.53 10.92 6.43
N SER A 91 17.66 11.63 6.33
CA SER A 91 18.98 11.17 6.79
C SER A 91 19.03 10.81 8.28
N GLU A 92 18.19 11.43 9.11
CA GLU A 92 18.16 11.25 10.56
C GLU A 92 17.00 10.38 11.06
N VAL A 93 16.04 10.07 10.19
CA VAL A 93 14.85 9.26 10.54
C VAL A 93 15.25 7.92 11.13
N VAL A 94 16.19 7.22 10.50
CA VAL A 94 16.63 5.89 10.97
C VAL A 94 17.20 5.96 12.38
N SER A 95 17.94 7.03 12.71
CA SER A 95 18.49 7.26 14.05
C SER A 95 17.38 7.53 15.08
N LYS A 96 16.37 8.32 14.72
CA LYS A 96 15.24 8.62 15.59
C LYS A 96 14.34 7.39 15.81
N LEU A 97 14.03 6.63 14.76
CA LEU A 97 13.29 5.38 14.83
C LEU A 97 13.97 4.32 15.71
N SER A 98 15.30 4.36 15.81
CA SER A 98 16.05 3.46 16.68
C SER A 98 15.97 3.83 18.17
N THR A 99 15.62 5.10 18.47
CA THR A 99 15.61 5.65 19.84
C THR A 99 14.19 5.85 20.37
N GLN A 100 13.24 6.10 19.49
CA GLN A 100 11.84 6.37 19.79
C GLN A 100 10.98 5.17 19.40
N THR A 101 10.06 4.79 20.26
CA THR A 101 9.14 3.65 20.07
C THR A 101 7.70 4.12 20.30
N GLY A 102 6.72 3.37 19.81
CA GLY A 102 5.31 3.76 19.87
C GLY A 102 4.88 4.69 18.74
N ILE A 103 5.60 4.67 17.63
CA ILE A 103 5.21 5.40 16.42
C ILE A 103 4.26 4.49 15.65
N LYS A 104 3.07 4.98 15.32
CA LYS A 104 2.07 4.19 14.58
C LYS A 104 2.11 4.48 13.09
N TYR A 105 2.36 5.74 12.72
CA TYR A 105 2.43 6.20 11.32
C TYR A 105 3.72 6.96 11.04
N LEU A 106 4.31 6.75 9.86
CA LEU A 106 5.49 7.46 9.40
C LEU A 106 5.25 8.01 7.99
N LEU A 107 5.30 9.33 7.82
CA LEU A 107 5.23 10.00 6.53
C LEU A 107 6.63 10.48 6.16
N LEU A 108 7.05 10.28 4.91
CA LEU A 108 8.34 10.77 4.42
C LEU A 108 8.27 11.28 2.99
N ASP A 109 8.95 12.39 2.74
CA ASP A 109 9.10 12.95 1.40
C ASP A 109 10.27 12.29 0.66
N GLY A 110 10.09 11.01 0.29
CA GLY A 110 11.13 10.28 -0.40
C GLY A 110 10.78 8.84 -0.74
N ILE A 111 11.83 8.09 -1.07
CA ILE A 111 11.73 6.68 -1.42
C ILE A 111 11.80 5.82 -0.15
N ILE A 112 10.82 4.95 0.03
CA ILE A 112 10.83 3.95 1.10
C ILE A 112 11.86 2.88 0.73
N THR A 113 13.00 2.90 1.41
CA THR A 113 14.11 1.95 1.25
C THR A 113 14.07 0.84 2.31
N GLN A 114 14.79 -0.26 2.07
CA GLN A 114 14.84 -1.39 3.00
C GLN A 114 15.40 -1.00 4.38
N ARG A 115 16.42 -0.13 4.45
CA ARG A 115 16.98 0.33 5.72
C ARG A 115 15.97 1.11 6.57
N LEU A 116 15.13 1.91 5.92
CA LEU A 116 14.06 2.65 6.59
C LEU A 116 12.95 1.70 7.03
N LEU A 117 12.62 0.70 6.22
CA LEU A 117 11.67 -0.36 6.56
C LEU A 117 12.11 -1.13 7.82
N GLU A 118 13.38 -1.51 7.90
CA GLU A 118 13.93 -2.20 9.09
C GLU A 118 13.90 -1.30 10.34
N GLY A 119 14.21 -0.01 10.19
CA GLY A 119 14.07 0.97 11.27
C GLY A 119 12.61 1.11 11.73
N ALA A 120 11.68 1.13 10.77
CA ALA A 120 10.26 1.24 11.06
C ALA A 120 9.70 0.00 11.79
N LYS A 121 10.17 -1.19 11.40
CA LYS A 121 9.84 -2.45 12.08
C LYS A 121 10.30 -2.46 13.54
N ASN A 122 11.53 -2.00 13.80
CA ASN A 122 12.06 -1.91 15.16
C ASN A 122 11.32 -0.89 16.03
N ALA A 123 10.87 0.22 15.42
CA ALA A 123 10.08 1.25 16.10
C ALA A 123 8.62 0.82 16.40
N GLY A 124 8.16 -0.28 15.81
CA GLY A 124 6.79 -0.77 15.94
C GLY A 124 5.77 -0.06 15.05
N ILE A 125 6.21 0.48 13.91
CA ILE A 125 5.33 1.22 12.99
C ILE A 125 4.38 0.27 12.27
N GLU A 126 3.10 0.61 12.22
CA GLU A 126 2.09 -0.15 11.48
C GLU A 126 1.96 0.31 10.03
N CYS A 127 2.17 1.61 9.75
CA CYS A 127 2.01 2.18 8.43
C CYS A 127 3.10 3.21 8.06
N VAL A 128 3.68 3.06 6.87
CA VAL A 128 4.68 3.98 6.30
C VAL A 128 4.17 4.52 4.98
N ILE A 129 4.16 5.85 4.84
CA ILE A 129 3.66 6.59 3.69
C ILE A 129 4.83 7.36 3.07
N GLY A 130 5.04 7.20 1.76
CA GLY A 130 6.09 7.92 1.06
C GLY A 130 5.72 8.34 -0.35
N HIS A 131 6.65 8.98 -1.05
CA HIS A 131 6.45 9.34 -2.46
C HIS A 131 6.50 8.09 -3.35
N ARG A 132 7.46 7.19 -3.09
CA ARG A 132 7.64 5.94 -3.84
C ARG A 132 8.11 4.82 -2.93
N VAL A 133 7.75 3.59 -3.27
CA VAL A 133 8.25 2.38 -2.59
C VAL A 133 9.36 1.78 -3.44
N ALA A 134 10.52 1.48 -2.85
CA ALA A 134 11.58 0.73 -3.53
C ALA A 134 11.19 -0.74 -3.72
N LYS A 135 11.96 -1.50 -4.49
CA LYS A 135 11.71 -2.94 -4.68
C LYS A 135 12.01 -3.68 -3.36
N LEU A 136 11.00 -3.89 -2.54
CA LEU A 136 11.09 -4.53 -1.23
C LEU A 136 10.66 -6.00 -1.35
N SER A 137 11.41 -6.90 -0.70
CA SER A 137 11.20 -8.36 -0.83
C SER A 137 10.24 -8.96 0.21
N ASN A 138 9.83 -8.20 1.23
CA ASN A 138 8.83 -8.61 2.23
C ASN A 138 8.32 -7.40 3.03
N SER A 139 7.01 -7.14 2.97
CA SER A 139 6.30 -6.26 3.90
C SER A 139 5.82 -7.11 5.08
N ASP A 140 6.73 -7.38 6.01
CA ASP A 140 6.56 -8.31 7.14
C ASP A 140 5.62 -7.71 8.21
N GLY A 141 4.33 -7.56 7.86
CA GLY A 141 3.29 -6.96 8.71
C GLY A 141 3.19 -5.43 8.69
N LEU A 142 4.07 -4.73 7.95
CA LEU A 142 4.01 -3.28 7.75
C LEU A 142 3.11 -2.91 6.57
N THR A 143 2.22 -1.95 6.77
CA THR A 143 1.44 -1.33 5.69
C THR A 143 2.30 -0.28 5.00
N LEU A 144 2.54 -0.44 3.70
CA LEU A 144 3.28 0.52 2.89
C LEU A 144 2.31 1.23 1.96
N LYS A 145 2.25 2.55 2.05
CA LYS A 145 1.40 3.39 1.22
C LYS A 145 2.21 4.46 0.51
N THR A 146 1.67 4.96 -0.58
CA THR A 146 2.20 6.14 -1.26
C THR A 146 1.20 7.27 -1.20
N PHE A 147 1.67 8.51 -1.31
CA PHE A 147 0.77 9.67 -1.42
C PHE A 147 -0.20 9.55 -2.61
N GLY A 148 0.24 8.91 -3.70
CA GLY A 148 -0.62 8.58 -4.84
C GLY A 148 -1.68 7.51 -4.55
N ASP A 149 -1.38 6.50 -3.71
CA ASP A 149 -2.37 5.50 -3.27
C ASP A 149 -3.48 6.14 -2.41
N LEU A 150 -3.11 7.16 -1.62
CA LEU A 150 -4.03 7.91 -0.77
C LEU A 150 -4.78 9.03 -1.51
N GLY A 151 -4.49 9.28 -2.79
CA GLY A 151 -5.09 10.36 -3.58
C GLY A 151 -4.71 11.77 -3.11
N VAL A 152 -3.56 11.90 -2.45
CA VAL A 152 -3.02 13.16 -1.91
C VAL A 152 -2.09 13.86 -2.91
N ALA A 153 -1.50 13.10 -3.84
CA ALA A 153 -0.55 13.56 -4.86
C ALA A 153 -0.99 13.15 -6.27
#